data_AF-A0A2W2DX64-F1
#
_entry.id   AF-A0A2W2DX64-F1
#
_cell.length_a   1.000
_cell.length_b   1.000
_cell.length_c   1.000
_cell.angle_alpha   90.00
_cell.angle_beta   90.00
_cell.angle_gamma   90.00
#
_symmetry.space_group_name_H-M   'P 1'
#
loop_
_entity.id
_entity.type
_entity.pdbx_description
1 polymer ?
#
loop_
_entity_poly.entity_id
_entity_poly.type
_entity_poly.pdbx_seq_one_letter_code
_entity_poly.pdbx_strand_id
1 'polypeptide(L)'
;MRLHFLLAAVLSVALPAQAELLISEYVEGSSNNKAIEIYNPDGAEADLSVYKIEQYNNGASTPTASFALSGKLAPGAVHVMAHSTLASVLGSRVNQTAAFSFNGDDALTLTRSGVVVDRIGQVGYQPPSGFWGTASAGTKD
;
A
#
# COMPACT_ATOMS: atom_id res chain seq x y z
N MET A 1 -1.25 -57.57 -31.87
CA MET A 1 -1.70 -56.65 -30.79
C MET A 1 -1.36 -55.22 -31.20
N ARG A 2 -2.36 -54.37 -31.46
CA ARG A 2 -2.13 -52.94 -31.71
C ARG A 2 -2.37 -52.18 -30.41
N LEU A 3 -1.27 -51.74 -29.77
CA LEU A 3 -1.30 -50.98 -28.53
C LEU A 3 -1.62 -49.52 -28.86
N HIS A 4 -2.79 -49.03 -28.41
CA HIS A 4 -3.18 -47.64 -28.53
C HIS A 4 -2.69 -46.90 -27.28
N PHE A 5 -1.71 -46.00 -27.44
CA PHE A 5 -1.33 -45.05 -26.40
C PHE A 5 -2.34 -43.91 -26.39
N LEU A 6 -3.16 -43.83 -25.34
CA LEU A 6 -3.93 -42.64 -25.02
C LEU A 6 -2.98 -41.61 -24.40
N LEU A 7 -2.69 -40.56 -25.15
CA LEU A 7 -1.97 -39.40 -24.66
C LEU A 7 -2.94 -38.59 -23.77
N ALA A 8 -2.73 -38.61 -22.45
CA ALA A 8 -3.47 -37.75 -21.54
C ALA A 8 -2.99 -36.31 -21.74
N ALA A 9 -3.82 -35.46 -22.35
CA ALA A 9 -3.58 -34.02 -22.40
C ALA A 9 -3.80 -33.45 -20.99
N VAL A 10 -2.73 -33.06 -20.32
CA VAL A 10 -2.81 -32.30 -19.07
C VAL A 10 -3.17 -30.86 -19.44
N LEU A 11 -4.41 -30.45 -19.14
CA LEU A 11 -4.87 -29.08 -19.31
C LEU A 11 -4.35 -28.24 -18.15
N SER A 12 -3.26 -27.51 -18.36
CA SER A 12 -2.76 -26.52 -17.41
C SER A 12 -3.65 -25.27 -17.46
N VAL A 13 -4.52 -25.09 -16.47
CA VAL A 13 -5.25 -23.84 -16.28
C VAL A 13 -4.29 -22.85 -15.61
N ALA A 14 -3.79 -21.87 -16.37
CA ALA A 14 -3.13 -20.71 -15.79
C ALA A 14 -4.22 -19.83 -15.16
N LEU A 15 -4.26 -19.76 -13.83
CA LEU A 15 -5.06 -18.75 -13.15
C LEU A 15 -4.45 -17.37 -13.48
N PRO A 16 -5.27 -16.33 -13.74
CA PRO A 16 -4.73 -14.98 -13.88
C PRO A 16 -4.00 -14.63 -12.58
N ALA A 17 -2.69 -14.38 -12.69
CA ALA A 17 -1.91 -13.83 -11.59
C ALA A 17 -2.28 -12.35 -11.50
N GLN A 18 -3.06 -11.98 -10.48
CA GLN A 18 -3.34 -10.58 -10.18
C GLN A 18 -2.18 -10.05 -9.32
N ALA A 19 -1.49 -9.02 -9.78
CA ALA A 19 -0.49 -8.33 -8.95
C ALA A 19 -1.21 -7.46 -7.92
N GLU A 20 -0.74 -7.48 -6.68
CA GLU A 20 -1.29 -6.62 -5.64
C GLU A 20 -0.78 -5.18 -5.79
N LEU A 21 -1.55 -4.24 -5.27
CA LEU A 21 -1.16 -2.84 -5.20
C LEU A 21 0.04 -2.64 -4.26
N LEU A 22 0.87 -1.65 -4.56
CA LEU A 22 2.09 -1.34 -3.82
C LEU A 22 2.05 0.07 -3.24
N ILE A 23 2.68 0.27 -2.09
CA ILE A 23 3.03 1.61 -1.61
C ILE A 23 4.29 2.04 -2.39
N SER A 24 4.12 2.92 -3.37
CA SER A 24 5.23 3.40 -4.22
C SER A 24 5.94 4.62 -3.64
N GLU A 25 5.26 5.41 -2.83
CA GLU A 25 5.85 6.59 -2.17
C GLU A 25 5.30 6.76 -0.75
N TYR A 26 6.20 7.16 0.15
CA TYR A 26 5.90 7.55 1.52
C TYR A 26 6.50 8.92 1.76
N VAL A 27 5.67 9.88 2.18
CA VAL A 27 6.09 11.25 2.45
C VAL A 27 5.83 11.58 3.90
N GLU A 28 6.90 11.82 4.66
CA GLU A 28 6.88 12.34 6.03
C GLU A 28 7.63 13.67 6.06
N GLY A 29 6.96 14.72 5.61
CA GLY A 29 7.49 16.07 5.72
C GLY A 29 7.17 16.71 7.07
N SER A 30 7.74 17.89 7.28
CA SER A 30 7.48 18.72 8.47
C SER A 30 5.99 18.86 8.81
N SER A 31 5.66 18.75 10.11
CA SER A 31 4.29 18.85 10.63
C SER A 31 3.35 17.82 9.96
N ASN A 32 2.18 18.23 9.48
CA ASN A 32 1.22 17.34 8.83
C ASN A 32 1.44 17.24 7.31
N ASN A 33 2.64 17.50 6.79
CA ASN A 33 2.92 17.32 5.36
C ASN A 33 3.16 15.85 5.04
N LYS A 34 2.07 15.07 4.99
CA LYS A 34 2.10 13.62 4.93
C LYS A 34 1.33 13.08 3.74
N ALA A 35 1.89 12.11 3.03
CA ALA A 35 1.22 11.44 1.92
C ALA A 35 1.69 9.99 1.74
N ILE A 36 0.83 9.20 1.10
CA ILE A 36 1.10 7.85 0.62
C ILE A 36 0.66 7.78 -0.84
N GLU A 37 1.54 7.28 -1.71
CA GLU A 37 1.21 6.93 -3.08
C GLU A 37 1.02 5.42 -3.21
N ILE A 38 -0.10 5.01 -3.81
CA ILE A 38 -0.37 3.61 -4.14
C ILE A 38 -0.26 3.41 -5.64
N TYR A 39 0.54 2.45 -6.09
CA TYR A 39 0.74 2.09 -7.48
C TYR A 39 0.04 0.79 -7.85
N ASN A 40 -0.55 0.75 -9.05
CA ASN A 40 -1.07 -0.49 -9.65
C ASN A 40 -0.08 -1.07 -10.68
N PRO A 41 0.70 -2.11 -10.32
CA PRO A 41 1.60 -2.77 -11.27
C PRO A 41 0.88 -3.76 -12.20
N ASP A 42 -0.38 -4.09 -11.95
CA ASP A 42 -1.12 -5.08 -12.71
C ASP A 42 -1.59 -4.53 -14.07
N GLY A 43 -1.83 -5.44 -15.03
CA GLY A 43 -2.47 -5.14 -16.31
C GLY A 43 -3.99 -4.93 -16.24
N ALA A 44 -4.60 -5.07 -15.05
CA ALA A 44 -6.03 -4.88 -14.81
C ALA A 44 -6.33 -3.68 -13.91
N GLU A 45 -7.49 -3.06 -14.10
CA GLU A 45 -7.97 -2.00 -13.20
C GLU A 45 -8.32 -2.57 -11.82
N ALA A 46 -7.80 -1.94 -10.76
CA ALA A 46 -8.12 -2.30 -9.40
C ALA A 46 -9.33 -1.51 -8.87
N ASP A 47 -10.24 -2.21 -8.20
CA ASP A 47 -11.27 -1.58 -7.36
C ASP A 47 -10.65 -1.23 -6.00
N LEU A 48 -10.57 0.06 -5.68
CA LEU A 48 -9.94 0.53 -4.45
C LEU A 48 -10.84 0.40 -3.21
N SER A 49 -12.14 0.14 -3.37
CA SER A 49 -13.08 0.05 -2.25
C SER A 49 -12.81 -1.11 -1.30
N VAL A 50 -12.07 -2.12 -1.76
CA VAL A 50 -11.63 -3.26 -0.94
C VAL A 50 -10.27 -3.02 -0.26
N TYR A 51 -9.66 -1.85 -0.46
CA TYR A 51 -8.35 -1.52 0.09
C TYR A 51 -8.41 -0.49 1.23
N LYS A 52 -7.46 -0.60 2.17
CA LYS A 52 -7.28 0.37 3.26
C LYS A 52 -5.81 0.60 3.54
N ILE A 53 -5.46 1.82 3.95
CA ILE A 53 -4.25 2.08 4.72
C ILE A 53 -4.59 1.93 6.20
N GLU A 54 -3.88 1.06 6.90
CA GLU A 54 -3.94 0.94 8.35
C GLU A 54 -2.63 1.48 8.96
N GLN A 55 -2.77 2.39 9.91
CA GLN A 55 -1.65 3.07 10.58
C GLN A 55 -1.54 2.53 12.01
N TYR A 56 -0.30 2.28 12.45
CA TYR A 56 0.01 1.70 13.75
C TYR A 56 1.03 2.56 14.46
N ASN A 57 0.55 3.41 15.37
CA ASN A 57 1.43 4.39 15.99
C ASN A 57 2.23 3.81 17.14
N ASN A 58 3.48 4.27 17.29
CA ASN A 58 4.34 4.00 18.43
C ASN A 58 4.47 2.50 18.77
N GLY A 59 4.65 1.65 17.75
CA GLY A 59 4.79 0.20 17.91
C GLY A 59 3.49 -0.52 18.28
N ALA A 60 2.32 0.08 18.05
CA ALA A 60 1.05 -0.58 18.26
C ALA A 60 0.90 -1.88 17.45
N SER A 61 0.25 -2.88 18.04
CA SER A 61 -0.08 -4.16 17.38
C SER A 61 -1.48 -4.18 16.76
N THR A 62 -2.29 -3.16 17.04
CA THR A 62 -3.62 -2.94 16.45
C THR A 62 -3.65 -1.60 15.72
N PRO A 63 -4.38 -1.45 14.62
CA PRO A 63 -4.48 -0.16 13.92
C PRO A 63 -4.95 0.95 14.89
N THR A 64 -4.20 2.04 14.94
CA THR A 64 -4.58 3.26 15.65
C THR A 64 -5.42 4.18 14.77
N ALA A 65 -5.32 4.03 13.45
CA ALA A 65 -6.20 4.65 12.47
C ALA A 65 -6.34 3.76 11.22
N SER A 66 -7.47 3.87 10.53
CA SER A 66 -7.73 3.16 9.28
C SER A 66 -8.38 4.10 8.28
N PHE A 67 -7.86 4.10 7.04
CA PHE A 67 -8.32 4.96 5.96
C PHE A 67 -8.70 4.09 4.76
N ALA A 68 -10.00 3.99 4.48
CA ALA A 68 -10.47 3.27 3.30
C ALA A 68 -10.13 4.05 2.03
N LEU A 69 -9.60 3.36 1.02
CA LEU A 69 -9.42 3.95 -0.30
C LEU A 69 -10.76 3.92 -1.04
N SER A 70 -10.89 4.71 -2.10
CA SER A 70 -12.09 4.76 -2.92
C SER A 70 -11.77 4.99 -4.39
N GLY A 71 -12.67 4.54 -5.26
CA GLY A 71 -12.54 4.67 -6.70
C GLY A 71 -11.90 3.46 -7.37
N LYS A 72 -11.31 3.70 -8.54
CA LYS A 72 -10.68 2.70 -9.39
C LYS A 72 -9.29 3.17 -9.75
N LEU A 73 -8.36 2.23 -9.90
CA LEU A 73 -6.98 2.51 -10.26
C LEU A 73 -6.59 1.75 -11.52
N ALA A 74 -6.40 2.48 -12.62
CA ALA A 74 -6.02 1.91 -13.89
C ALA A 74 -4.63 1.23 -13.83
N PRO A 75 -4.35 0.29 -14.75
CA PRO A 75 -3.02 -0.28 -14.92
C PRO A 75 -1.94 0.80 -15.05
N GLY A 76 -0.85 0.66 -14.28
CA GLY A 76 0.28 1.60 -14.33
C GLY A 76 0.01 2.99 -13.76
N ALA A 77 -1.16 3.23 -13.15
CA ALA A 77 -1.51 4.50 -12.53
C ALA A 77 -1.22 4.51 -11.02
N VAL A 78 -1.28 5.71 -10.44
CA VAL A 78 -1.10 5.95 -9.01
C VAL A 78 -2.33 6.58 -8.37
N HIS A 79 -2.53 6.30 -7.08
CA HIS A 79 -3.53 6.92 -6.22
C HIS A 79 -2.83 7.56 -5.03
N VAL A 80 -2.86 8.89 -4.95
CA VAL A 80 -2.22 9.67 -3.89
C VAL A 80 -3.22 10.01 -2.80
N MET A 81 -2.94 9.56 -1.59
CA MET A 81 -3.62 9.98 -0.38
C MET A 81 -2.73 10.98 0.37
N ALA A 82 -3.28 12.10 0.83
CA ALA A 82 -2.49 13.10 1.57
C ALA A 82 -3.26 13.72 2.73
N HIS A 83 -2.54 14.20 3.74
CA HIS A 83 -3.12 15.05 4.77
C HIS A 83 -3.56 16.40 4.17
N SER A 84 -4.60 17.02 4.74
CA SER A 84 -5.25 18.21 4.20
C SER A 84 -4.30 19.40 3.97
N THR A 85 -3.29 19.54 4.83
CA THR A 85 -2.22 20.56 4.72
C THR A 85 -1.32 20.35 3.52
N LEU A 86 -1.02 19.11 3.14
CA LEU A 86 -0.25 18.82 1.92
C LEU A 86 -1.17 18.83 0.69
N ALA A 87 -2.40 18.35 0.84
CA ALA A 87 -3.39 18.37 -0.23
C ALA A 87 -3.71 19.79 -0.71
N SER A 88 -3.76 20.78 0.18
CA SER A 88 -3.95 22.18 -0.22
C SER A 88 -2.81 22.75 -1.07
N VAL A 89 -1.60 22.20 -0.95
CA VAL A 89 -0.43 22.56 -1.75
C VAL A 89 -0.39 21.80 -3.07
N LEU A 90 -0.66 20.49 -3.04
CA LEU A 90 -0.56 19.61 -4.21
C LEU A 90 -1.77 19.66 -5.14
N GLY A 91 -2.93 20.10 -4.65
CA GLY A 91 -4.15 20.28 -5.43
C GLY A 91 -4.63 18.97 -6.09
N SER A 92 -4.86 19.01 -7.40
CA SER A 92 -5.43 17.90 -8.17
C SER A 92 -4.53 16.67 -8.28
N ARG A 93 -3.29 16.73 -7.79
CA ARG A 93 -2.41 15.56 -7.68
C ARG A 93 -2.84 14.61 -6.56
N VAL A 94 -3.62 15.10 -5.59
CA VAL A 94 -4.14 14.28 -4.49
C VAL A 94 -5.52 13.75 -4.87
N ASN A 95 -5.66 12.42 -4.83
CA ASN A 95 -6.92 11.76 -5.14
C ASN A 95 -7.84 11.69 -3.92
N GLN A 96 -7.27 11.61 -2.72
CA GLN A 96 -8.05 11.48 -1.49
C GLN A 96 -7.35 12.16 -0.30
N THR A 97 -8.11 12.89 0.52
CA THR A 97 -7.60 13.45 1.77
C THR A 97 -7.72 12.43 2.91
N ALA A 98 -6.67 12.26 3.71
CA ALA A 98 -6.65 11.38 4.87
C ALA A 98 -5.98 12.06 6.07
N ALA A 99 -6.49 11.85 7.27
CA ALA A 99 -5.94 12.44 8.50
C ALA A 99 -4.69 11.67 9.00
N PHE A 100 -3.70 11.48 8.12
CA PHE A 100 -2.45 10.81 8.47
C PHE A 100 -1.72 11.52 9.60
N SER A 101 -1.16 10.73 10.52
CA SER A 101 -0.45 11.23 11.69
C SER A 101 0.84 10.47 11.99
N PHE A 102 1.33 9.69 11.02
CA PHE A 102 2.59 8.98 11.16
C PHE A 102 3.80 9.95 11.23
N ASN A 103 4.89 9.57 11.91
CA ASN A 103 6.03 10.46 12.16
C ASN A 103 7.41 9.79 11.96
N GLY A 104 7.45 8.78 11.10
CA GLY A 104 8.67 8.11 10.66
C GLY A 104 8.88 6.74 11.30
N ASP A 105 8.58 6.55 12.58
CA ASP A 105 8.74 5.23 13.23
C ASP A 105 7.46 4.38 13.28
N ASP A 106 6.33 4.96 12.91
CA ASP A 106 5.06 4.25 12.85
C ASP A 106 5.04 3.24 11.69
N ALA A 107 4.32 2.14 11.87
CA ALA A 107 4.08 1.18 10.78
C ALA A 107 2.81 1.54 10.00
N LEU A 108 2.81 1.25 8.71
CA LEU A 108 1.66 1.37 7.82
C LEU A 108 1.51 0.07 7.02
N THR A 109 0.29 -0.39 6.85
CA THR A 109 -0.02 -1.50 5.95
C THR A 109 -1.06 -1.08 4.93
N LEU A 110 -0.86 -1.49 3.68
CA LEU A 110 -1.91 -1.56 2.68
C LEU A 110 -2.58 -2.92 2.80
N THR A 111 -3.88 -2.93 3.06
CA THR A 111 -4.66 -4.17 3.17
C THR A 111 -5.69 -4.26 2.06
N ARG A 112 -5.96 -5.49 1.59
CA ARG A 112 -7.03 -5.86 0.66
C ARG A 112 -7.95 -6.85 1.34
N SER A 113 -9.21 -6.47 1.59
CA SER A 113 -10.19 -7.33 2.27
C SER A 113 -9.66 -7.93 3.59
N GLY A 114 -8.85 -7.16 4.33
CA GLY A 114 -8.25 -7.58 5.61
C GLY A 114 -6.93 -8.34 5.51
N VAL A 115 -6.43 -8.63 4.30
CA VAL A 115 -5.11 -9.25 4.09
C VAL A 115 -4.09 -8.15 3.82
N VAL A 116 -2.95 -8.15 4.51
CA VAL A 116 -1.84 -7.22 4.23
C VAL A 116 -1.20 -7.60 2.89
N VAL A 117 -1.11 -6.64 1.98
CA VAL A 117 -0.50 -6.82 0.66
C VAL A 117 0.81 -6.06 0.50
N ASP A 118 0.96 -4.95 1.22
CA ASP A 118 2.22 -4.19 1.31
C ASP A 118 2.32 -3.45 2.65
N ARG A 119 3.51 -3.02 3.04
CA ARG A 119 3.74 -2.29 4.30
C ARG A 119 5.01 -1.44 4.31
N ILE A 120 4.97 -0.38 5.10
CA ILE A 120 6.15 0.34 5.60
C ILE A 120 6.30 0.03 7.08
N GLY A 121 7.50 -0.41 7.48
CA GLY A 121 7.80 -0.75 8.87
C GLY A 121 7.26 -2.11 9.34
N GLN A 122 7.26 -2.30 10.66
CA GLN A 122 6.84 -3.55 11.31
C GLN A 122 5.78 -3.27 12.39
N VAL A 123 4.59 -3.85 12.22
CA VAL A 123 3.50 -3.81 13.21
C VAL A 123 3.96 -4.42 14.54
N GLY A 124 3.60 -3.78 15.65
CA GLY A 124 3.95 -4.24 17.00
C GLY A 124 5.39 -3.94 17.44
N TYR A 125 6.16 -3.18 16.65
CA TYR A 125 7.54 -2.84 16.98
C TYR A 125 7.81 -1.35 16.81
N GLN A 126 8.46 -0.76 17.81
CA GLN A 126 8.94 0.62 17.77
C GLN A 126 10.45 0.62 17.51
N PRO A 127 10.94 1.14 16.37
CA PRO A 127 12.37 1.26 16.13
C PRO A 127 12.98 2.29 17.09
N PRO A 128 14.04 1.95 17.85
CA PRO A 128 14.68 2.86 18.80
C PRO A 128 15.27 4.13 18.17
N SER A 129 15.56 4.09 16.86
CA SER A 129 16.03 5.22 16.06
C SER A 129 14.97 6.31 15.86
N GLY A 130 13.68 6.00 16.09
CA GLY A 130 12.59 6.92 15.78
C GLY A 130 12.30 7.05 14.27
N PHE A 131 12.80 6.10 13.47
CA PHE A 131 12.51 5.94 12.03
C PHE A 131 12.92 4.54 11.53
N TRP A 132 12.39 4.13 10.38
CA TRP A 132 12.81 2.95 9.63
C TRP A 132 13.92 3.29 8.63
N GLY A 133 14.85 2.37 8.39
CA GLY A 133 15.93 2.54 7.41
C GLY A 133 17.22 3.09 8.04
N THR A 134 17.90 3.98 7.32
CA THR A 134 19.19 4.57 7.73
C THR A 134 19.09 6.09 7.80
N ALA A 135 20.10 6.76 8.38
CA ALA A 135 20.09 8.22 8.49
C ALA A 135 20.06 8.98 7.14
N SER A 136 20.54 8.36 6.06
CA SER A 136 20.55 8.97 4.71
C SER A 136 19.43 8.45 3.80
N ALA A 137 18.69 7.45 4.25
CA ALA A 137 17.60 6.81 3.51
C ALA A 137 16.66 6.19 4.54
N GLY A 138 15.92 7.05 5.22
CA GLY A 138 15.02 6.69 6.29
C GLY A 138 13.67 7.35 6.10
N THR A 139 12.68 6.90 6.87
CA THR A 139 11.29 7.38 6.81
C THR A 139 11.06 8.70 7.55
N LYS A 140 12.12 9.35 8.02
CA LYS A 140 12.03 10.62 8.74
C LYS A 140 12.86 11.66 8.03
N ASP A 141 12.26 12.81 7.79
CA ASP A 141 12.90 14.02 7.26
C ASP A 141 13.57 14.84 8.38
#